data_AF-X0SBM3-F1
#
_entry.id   AF-X0SBM3-F1
#
_cell.length_a   1.000
_cell.length_b   1.000
_cell.length_c   1.000
_cell.angle_alpha   90.00
_cell.angle_beta   90.00
_cell.angle_gamma   90.00
#
_symmetry.space_group_name_H-M   'P 1'
#
loop_
_entity.id
_entity.type
_entity.pdbx_description
1 polymer ?
#
loop_
_entity_poly.entity_id
_entity_poly.type
_entity_poly.pdbx_seq_one_letter_code
_entity_poly.pdbx_strand_id
1 'polypeptide(L)'
;GLARGASLDLQEISDAQKGIRKRIEDYEGDDWDLLYGATGLWRKVCADMAKTLLFKGQVDYFAALASKQQDRVRILGDIIRRCKTNSDKWEPAGNLLMAKALELAGQNEAASKTLDSIYSSKDLSDAVYFRTEMLKYRLSGITSTKLLKRLFGRVGGSRCADDFELHLELAFLDLRLHQPELLKEVIGKWPEGEDFAGRVILSEIVERLDGRTVEGPDGDKMADISIFEAELAAKAARQKGVEKYREPLVKLCRIERFQTGLVLYVTAQAFAESAPAVAVEYYRRSALAQQEQKGDELEIEAVEIAKQGARLAHRVYYEEPSHRGIAGQMIDYYCKIAGDGVDETIQYLYARLLIGEGRGGEAIELLRKIA
;
A
#
# COMPACT_ATOMS: atom_id res chain seq x y z
N GLY A 1 13.73 9.99 -8.71
CA GLY A 1 12.52 9.14 -8.64
C GLY A 1 12.20 8.64 -10.03
N LEU A 2 11.68 7.43 -10.16
CA LEU A 2 11.44 6.74 -11.45
C LEU A 2 10.65 7.60 -12.46
N ALA A 3 9.62 8.33 -12.01
CA ALA A 3 8.83 9.22 -12.87
C ALA A 3 9.65 10.36 -13.51
N ARG A 4 10.65 10.91 -12.80
CA ARG A 4 11.53 11.94 -13.39
C ARG A 4 12.45 11.35 -14.46
N GLY A 5 12.98 10.14 -14.24
CA GLY A 5 13.78 9.43 -15.24
C GLY A 5 12.97 9.15 -16.50
N ALA A 6 11.81 8.51 -16.35
CA ALA A 6 10.92 8.22 -17.48
C ALA A 6 10.46 9.47 -18.23
N SER A 7 10.27 10.61 -17.54
CA SER A 7 9.93 11.88 -18.18
C SER A 7 11.05 12.41 -19.08
N LEU A 8 12.32 12.21 -18.70
CA LEU A 8 13.48 12.59 -19.50
C LEU A 8 13.62 11.66 -20.71
N ASP A 9 13.47 10.35 -20.53
CA ASP A 9 13.53 9.39 -21.65
C ASP A 9 12.44 9.69 -22.70
N LEU A 10 11.21 9.98 -22.26
CA LEU A 10 10.12 10.39 -23.15
C LEU A 10 10.38 11.75 -23.83
N GLN A 11 11.14 12.64 -23.19
CA GLN A 11 11.57 13.89 -23.81
C GLN A 11 12.55 13.63 -24.95
N GLU A 12 13.55 12.77 -24.73
CA GLU A 12 14.53 12.39 -25.75
C GLU A 12 13.87 11.71 -26.95
N ILE A 13 12.95 10.78 -26.70
CA ILE A 13 12.16 10.11 -27.76
C ILE A 13 11.34 11.14 -28.54
N SER A 14 10.67 12.07 -27.85
CA SER A 14 9.89 13.14 -28.48
C SER A 14 10.78 14.02 -29.37
N ASP A 15 11.99 14.38 -28.92
CA ASP A 15 12.88 15.25 -29.68
C ASP A 15 13.48 14.53 -30.89
N ALA A 16 13.77 13.23 -30.78
CA ALA A 16 14.13 12.40 -31.93
C ALA A 16 12.98 12.31 -32.96
N GLN A 17 11.74 12.10 -32.50
CA GLN A 17 10.56 12.07 -33.36
C GLN A 17 10.32 13.41 -34.07
N LYS A 18 10.53 14.54 -33.39
CA LYS A 18 10.50 15.87 -34.01
C LYS A 18 11.57 16.02 -35.09
N GLY A 19 12.79 15.53 -34.82
CA GLY A 19 13.87 15.53 -35.80
C GLY A 19 13.53 14.74 -37.06
N ILE A 20 12.95 13.54 -36.91
CA ILE A 20 12.48 12.72 -38.03
C ILE A 20 11.38 13.44 -38.80
N ARG A 21 10.36 13.96 -38.10
CA ARG A 21 9.26 14.70 -38.71
C ARG A 21 9.77 15.87 -39.54
N LYS A 22 10.66 16.68 -38.96
CA LYS A 22 11.27 17.83 -39.63
C LYS A 22 12.04 17.39 -40.89
N ARG A 23 12.84 16.32 -40.81
CA ARG A 23 13.55 15.78 -41.99
C ARG A 23 12.61 15.32 -43.11
N ILE A 24 11.45 14.78 -42.77
CA ILE A 24 10.43 14.39 -43.75
C ILE A 24 9.79 15.66 -44.34
N GLU A 25 9.44 16.64 -43.51
CA GLU A 25 8.81 17.90 -43.94
C GLU A 25 9.73 18.79 -44.78
N ASP A 26 11.04 18.77 -44.50
CA ASP A 26 12.07 19.53 -45.21
C ASP A 26 12.59 18.79 -46.47
N TYR A 27 12.04 17.63 -46.83
CA TYR A 27 12.48 16.88 -48.01
C TYR A 27 11.90 17.48 -49.31
N GLU A 28 12.77 17.99 -50.18
CA GLU A 28 12.40 18.70 -51.41
C GLU A 28 12.32 17.81 -52.67
N GLY A 29 12.52 16.49 -52.55
CA GLY A 29 12.47 15.59 -53.70
C GLY A 29 11.04 15.33 -54.22
N ASP A 30 10.89 15.22 -55.54
CA ASP A 30 9.60 14.98 -56.21
C ASP A 30 8.95 13.62 -55.84
N ASP A 31 9.72 12.70 -55.25
CA ASP A 31 9.28 11.39 -54.77
C ASP A 31 8.82 11.40 -53.30
N TRP A 32 8.60 12.57 -52.70
CA TRP A 32 8.12 12.72 -51.31
C TRP A 32 6.91 11.84 -51.00
N ASP A 33 5.89 11.83 -51.88
CA ASP A 33 4.67 11.05 -51.66
C ASP A 33 4.95 9.54 -51.71
N LEU A 34 5.82 9.11 -52.64
CA LEU A 34 6.24 7.70 -52.72
C LEU A 34 6.97 7.26 -51.46
N LEU A 35 7.86 8.09 -50.92
CA LEU A 35 8.67 7.75 -49.74
C LEU A 35 7.89 7.86 -48.42
N TYR A 36 7.05 8.87 -48.26
CA TYR A 36 6.50 9.26 -46.95
C TYR A 36 4.97 9.35 -46.88
N GLY A 37 4.31 9.74 -47.96
CA GLY A 37 2.85 9.91 -48.02
C GLY A 37 2.11 8.58 -48.19
N ALA A 38 2.43 7.85 -49.26
CA ALA A 38 1.88 6.54 -49.61
C ALA A 38 2.26 5.45 -48.59
N THR A 39 3.49 5.51 -48.06
CA THR A 39 3.94 4.60 -46.98
C THR A 39 3.27 4.89 -45.64
N GLY A 40 2.67 6.07 -45.48
CA GLY A 40 2.07 6.53 -44.23
C GLY A 40 3.10 6.88 -43.15
N LEU A 41 4.39 6.92 -43.47
CA LEU A 41 5.45 7.18 -42.49
C LEU A 41 5.27 8.54 -41.80
N TRP A 42 4.92 9.58 -42.56
CA TRP A 42 4.67 10.91 -41.98
C TRP A 42 3.49 10.89 -40.99
N ARG A 43 2.38 10.23 -41.36
CA ARG A 43 1.20 10.09 -40.48
C ARG A 43 1.54 9.31 -39.22
N LYS A 44 2.32 8.24 -39.35
CA LYS A 44 2.77 7.42 -38.22
C LYS A 44 3.65 8.24 -37.26
N VAL A 45 4.66 8.95 -37.76
CA VAL A 45 5.53 9.79 -36.92
C VAL A 45 4.73 10.88 -36.20
N CYS A 46 3.77 11.51 -36.88
CA CYS A 46 2.87 12.49 -36.26
C CYS A 46 2.01 11.88 -35.14
N ALA A 47 1.44 10.69 -35.37
CA ALA A 47 0.63 9.97 -34.37
C ALA A 47 1.47 9.50 -33.17
N ASP A 48 2.64 8.91 -33.43
CA ASP A 48 3.57 8.45 -32.40
C ASP A 48 4.05 9.62 -31.54
N MET A 49 4.38 10.77 -32.15
CA MET A 49 4.77 11.97 -31.42
C MET A 49 3.63 12.49 -30.52
N ALA A 50 2.39 12.50 -31.02
CA ALA A 50 1.23 12.88 -30.20
C ALA A 50 1.06 11.95 -28.99
N LYS A 51 1.23 10.64 -29.18
CA LYS A 51 1.15 9.62 -28.12
C LYS A 51 2.30 9.75 -27.10
N THR A 52 3.53 9.93 -27.55
CA THR A 52 4.70 10.17 -26.67
C THR A 52 4.48 11.39 -25.79
N LEU A 53 3.97 12.49 -26.35
CA LEU A 53 3.72 13.71 -25.59
C LEU A 53 2.59 13.55 -24.56
N LEU A 54 1.53 12.80 -24.89
CA LEU A 54 0.48 12.45 -23.94
C LEU A 54 1.03 11.61 -22.78
N PHE A 55 1.79 10.55 -23.08
CA PHE A 55 2.45 9.72 -22.07
C PHE A 55 3.42 10.51 -21.21
N LYS A 56 4.20 11.41 -21.81
CA LYS A 56 5.06 12.33 -21.05
C LYS A 56 4.23 13.18 -20.09
N GLY A 57 3.09 13.70 -20.53
CA GLY A 57 2.16 14.44 -19.66
C GLY A 57 1.65 13.61 -18.48
N GLN A 58 1.32 12.33 -18.71
CA GLN A 58 0.89 11.41 -17.65
C GLN A 58 2.02 11.11 -16.66
N VAL A 59 3.25 10.89 -17.14
CA VAL A 59 4.43 10.69 -16.29
C VAL A 59 4.76 11.96 -15.49
N ASP A 60 4.65 13.14 -16.13
CA ASP A 60 4.83 14.44 -15.48
C ASP A 60 3.80 14.64 -14.35
N TYR A 61 2.56 14.15 -14.50
CA TYR A 61 1.56 14.19 -13.45
C TYR A 61 2.01 13.41 -12.20
N PHE A 62 2.55 12.20 -12.36
CA PHE A 62 3.12 11.45 -11.25
C PHE A 62 4.34 12.13 -10.64
N ALA A 63 5.18 12.78 -11.46
CA ALA A 63 6.28 13.60 -10.95
C ALA A 63 5.77 14.82 -10.14
N ALA A 64 4.62 15.40 -10.51
CA ALA A 64 4.00 16.50 -9.79
C ALA A 64 3.47 16.08 -8.40
N LEU A 65 2.85 14.90 -8.31
CA LEU A 65 2.39 14.33 -7.04
C LEU A 65 3.53 14.24 -6.01
N ALA A 66 4.70 13.76 -6.45
CA ALA A 66 5.89 13.58 -5.59
C ALA A 66 6.73 14.86 -5.39
N SER A 67 6.37 15.98 -6.00
CA SER A 67 7.17 17.22 -5.95
C SER A 67 6.71 18.19 -4.86
N LYS A 68 7.63 19.06 -4.42
CA LYS A 68 7.34 20.21 -3.53
C LYS A 68 6.41 21.21 -4.22
N GLN A 69 5.72 22.04 -3.44
CA GLN A 69 4.65 22.94 -3.91
C GLN A 69 5.06 23.81 -5.11
N GLN A 70 6.22 24.46 -5.09
CA GLN A 70 6.67 25.32 -6.19
C GLN A 70 6.87 24.55 -7.51
N ASP A 71 7.55 23.40 -7.46
CA ASP A 71 7.75 22.54 -8.61
C ASP A 71 6.44 21.93 -9.11
N ARG A 72 5.56 21.53 -8.20
CA ARG A 72 4.25 20.95 -8.51
C ARG A 72 3.41 21.94 -9.33
N VAL A 73 3.29 23.20 -8.90
CA VAL A 73 2.51 24.22 -9.61
C VAL A 73 3.05 24.42 -11.04
N ARG A 74 4.37 24.50 -11.21
CA ARG A 74 5.00 24.62 -12.53
C ARG A 74 4.67 23.42 -13.42
N ILE A 75 4.90 22.20 -12.94
CA ILE A 75 4.67 20.97 -13.71
C ILE A 75 3.18 20.85 -14.12
N LEU A 76 2.26 21.15 -13.21
CA LEU A 76 0.82 21.12 -13.49
C LEU A 76 0.41 22.16 -14.54
N GLY A 77 0.93 23.38 -14.45
CA GLY A 77 0.72 24.42 -15.46
C GLY A 77 1.17 23.98 -16.86
N ASP A 78 2.31 23.28 -16.93
CA ASP A 78 2.85 22.75 -18.19
C ASP A 78 2.01 21.61 -18.77
N ILE A 79 1.45 20.75 -17.92
CA ILE A 79 0.53 19.68 -18.34
C ILE A 79 -0.76 20.30 -18.89
N ILE A 80 -1.39 21.22 -18.16
CA ILE A 80 -2.64 21.87 -18.56
C ILE A 80 -2.47 22.60 -19.90
N ARG A 81 -1.38 23.37 -20.06
CA ARG A 81 -1.07 24.08 -21.30
C ARG A 81 -0.88 23.13 -22.48
N ARG A 82 -0.17 22.00 -22.28
CA ARG A 82 0.02 20.99 -23.32
C ARG A 82 -1.30 20.33 -23.73
N CYS A 83 -2.16 20.00 -22.77
CA CYS A 83 -3.48 19.44 -23.06
C CYS A 83 -4.33 20.42 -23.87
N LYS A 84 -4.37 21.71 -23.50
CA LYS A 84 -5.09 22.75 -24.26
C LYS A 84 -4.55 22.93 -25.69
N THR A 85 -3.24 22.84 -25.87
CA THR A 85 -2.61 23.01 -27.20
C THR A 85 -2.87 21.82 -28.12
N ASN A 86 -3.18 20.64 -27.56
CA ASN A 86 -3.37 19.39 -28.30
C ASN A 86 -4.77 18.79 -28.10
N SER A 87 -5.78 19.61 -27.76
CA SER A 87 -7.16 19.15 -27.48
C SER A 87 -7.66 18.20 -28.55
N ASP A 88 -7.55 18.63 -29.81
CA ASP A 88 -8.13 17.93 -30.96
C ASP A 88 -7.45 16.58 -31.24
N LYS A 89 -6.22 16.38 -30.72
CA LYS A 89 -5.41 15.17 -30.95
C LYS A 89 -5.45 14.20 -29.78
N TRP A 90 -5.72 14.68 -28.58
CA TRP A 90 -5.61 13.88 -27.36
C TRP A 90 -6.96 13.51 -26.76
N GLU A 91 -8.05 14.08 -27.24
CA GLU A 91 -9.38 13.72 -26.76
C GLU A 91 -9.70 12.23 -26.97
N PRO A 92 -10.31 11.55 -25.97
CA PRO A 92 -10.74 12.06 -24.65
C PRO A 92 -9.65 11.99 -23.54
N ALA A 93 -8.55 11.27 -23.76
CA ALA A 93 -7.52 11.03 -22.75
C ALA A 93 -6.79 12.29 -22.26
N GLY A 94 -6.57 13.27 -23.14
CA GLY A 94 -6.00 14.57 -22.82
C GLY A 94 -6.89 15.39 -21.89
N ASN A 95 -8.20 15.34 -22.08
CA ASN A 95 -9.16 16.02 -21.19
C ASN A 95 -9.17 15.37 -19.80
N LEU A 96 -9.07 14.03 -19.71
CA LEU A 96 -8.95 13.34 -18.43
C LEU A 96 -7.65 13.73 -17.69
N LEU A 97 -6.51 13.78 -18.40
CA LEU A 97 -5.24 14.24 -17.83
C LEU A 97 -5.31 15.69 -17.36
N MET A 98 -5.93 16.57 -18.16
CA MET A 98 -6.15 17.97 -17.81
C MET A 98 -7.02 18.09 -16.56
N ALA A 99 -8.12 17.34 -16.45
CA ALA A 99 -8.96 17.34 -15.27
C ALA A 99 -8.21 16.87 -14.01
N LYS A 100 -7.41 15.80 -14.11
CA LYS A 100 -6.53 15.34 -13.01
C LYS A 100 -5.54 16.43 -12.59
N ALA A 101 -4.93 17.12 -13.54
CA ALA A 101 -3.98 18.19 -13.26
C ALA A 101 -4.64 19.43 -12.63
N LEU A 102 -5.85 19.79 -13.07
CA LEU A 102 -6.65 20.88 -12.51
C LEU A 102 -7.08 20.57 -11.07
N GLU A 103 -7.54 19.35 -10.81
CA GLU A 103 -7.90 18.91 -9.45
C GLU A 103 -6.69 18.97 -8.51
N LEU A 104 -5.52 18.46 -8.93
CA LEU A 104 -4.31 18.53 -8.11
C LEU A 104 -3.81 19.97 -7.90
N ALA A 105 -4.15 20.89 -8.80
CA ALA A 105 -3.87 22.32 -8.68
C ALA A 105 -4.91 23.07 -7.82
N GLY A 106 -5.95 22.39 -7.30
CA GLY A 106 -7.03 22.99 -6.52
C GLY A 106 -8.09 23.72 -7.35
N GLN A 107 -8.10 23.53 -8.68
CA GLN A 107 -9.04 24.18 -9.61
C GLN A 107 -10.28 23.30 -9.89
N ASN A 108 -11.00 22.93 -8.83
CA ASN A 108 -12.07 21.92 -8.87
C ASN A 108 -13.20 22.24 -9.87
N GLU A 109 -13.62 23.51 -9.98
CA GLU A 109 -14.67 23.92 -10.93
C GLU A 109 -14.24 23.71 -12.39
N ALA A 110 -12.99 24.09 -12.71
CA ALA A 110 -12.42 23.89 -14.04
C ALA A 110 -12.23 22.40 -14.34
N ALA A 111 -11.83 21.61 -13.35
CA ALA A 111 -11.73 20.16 -13.47
C ALA A 111 -13.09 19.55 -13.80
N SER A 112 -14.15 19.90 -13.06
CA SER A 112 -15.51 19.42 -13.32
C SER A 112 -16.02 19.77 -14.72
N LYS A 113 -15.85 21.02 -15.18
CA LYS A 113 -16.21 21.43 -16.55
C LYS A 113 -15.47 20.60 -17.61
N THR A 114 -14.20 20.29 -17.36
CA THR A 114 -13.39 19.45 -18.25
C THR A 114 -13.88 18.00 -18.28
N LEU A 115 -14.40 17.47 -17.17
CA LEU A 115 -15.00 16.12 -17.15
C LEU A 115 -16.32 16.07 -17.91
N ASP A 116 -17.14 17.12 -17.83
CA ASP A 116 -18.43 17.15 -18.53
C ASP A 116 -18.25 17.14 -20.06
N SER A 117 -17.16 17.71 -20.60
CA SER A 117 -16.86 17.63 -22.03
C SER A 117 -16.45 16.22 -22.48
N ILE A 118 -15.86 15.40 -21.60
CA ILE A 118 -15.46 14.02 -21.92
C ILE A 118 -16.68 13.15 -22.26
N TYR A 119 -17.79 13.32 -21.52
CA TYR A 119 -19.02 12.56 -21.77
C TYR A 119 -19.68 12.90 -23.11
N SER A 120 -19.32 14.04 -23.72
CA SER A 120 -19.82 14.44 -25.04
C SER A 120 -19.01 13.82 -26.19
N SER A 121 -17.92 13.10 -25.89
CA SER A 121 -17.10 12.43 -26.89
C SER A 121 -17.81 11.21 -27.47
N LYS A 122 -17.75 11.04 -28.80
CA LYS A 122 -18.40 9.92 -29.50
C LYS A 122 -17.72 8.57 -29.24
N ASP A 123 -16.41 8.58 -28.98
CA ASP A 123 -15.57 7.37 -28.88
C ASP A 123 -14.91 7.27 -27.49
N LEU A 124 -15.73 7.18 -26.45
CA LEU A 124 -15.25 7.07 -25.08
C LEU A 124 -14.93 5.60 -24.73
N SER A 125 -13.67 5.30 -24.45
CA SER A 125 -13.29 3.98 -23.97
C SER A 125 -13.75 3.75 -22.53
N ASP A 126 -14.07 2.50 -22.19
CA ASP A 126 -14.45 2.09 -20.83
C ASP A 126 -13.47 2.61 -19.77
N ALA A 127 -12.17 2.49 -20.03
CA ALA A 127 -11.10 2.94 -19.15
C ALA A 127 -11.14 4.44 -18.85
N VAL A 128 -11.43 5.27 -19.88
CA VAL A 128 -11.55 6.73 -19.71
C VAL A 128 -12.88 7.07 -19.06
N TYR A 129 -13.96 6.38 -19.40
CA TYR A 129 -15.26 6.54 -18.76
C TYR A 129 -15.18 6.32 -17.25
N PHE A 130 -14.64 5.18 -16.80
CA PHE A 130 -14.57 4.87 -15.37
C PHE A 130 -13.65 5.81 -14.59
N ARG A 131 -12.47 6.15 -15.13
CA ARG A 131 -11.58 7.12 -14.49
C ARG A 131 -12.19 8.53 -14.41
N THR A 132 -13.02 8.91 -15.39
CA THR A 132 -13.80 10.17 -15.38
C THR A 132 -14.85 10.14 -14.27
N GLU A 133 -15.64 9.06 -14.15
CA GLU A 133 -16.63 8.89 -13.08
C GLU A 133 -16.00 8.96 -11.70
N MET A 134 -14.87 8.26 -11.50
CA MET A 134 -14.12 8.26 -10.23
C MET A 134 -13.64 9.65 -9.83
N LEU A 135 -13.08 10.41 -10.78
CA LEU A 135 -12.64 11.77 -10.52
C LEU A 135 -13.84 12.70 -10.24
N LYS A 136 -14.98 12.49 -10.91
CA LYS A 136 -16.22 13.24 -10.65
C LYS A 136 -16.75 13.00 -9.25
N TYR A 137 -16.77 11.75 -8.77
CA TYR A 137 -17.19 11.43 -7.40
C TYR A 137 -16.29 12.13 -6.38
N ARG A 138 -14.98 12.06 -6.58
CA ARG A 138 -13.99 12.74 -5.74
C ARG A 138 -14.19 14.26 -5.68
N LEU A 139 -14.43 14.90 -6.83
CA LEU A 139 -14.63 16.35 -6.92
C LEU A 139 -15.97 16.80 -6.32
N SER A 140 -17.02 16.00 -6.48
CA SER A 140 -18.35 16.35 -5.99
C SER A 140 -18.50 16.25 -4.48
N GLY A 141 -17.62 15.49 -3.80
CA GLY A 141 -17.77 15.13 -2.39
C GLY A 141 -18.95 14.18 -2.11
N ILE A 142 -19.82 13.91 -3.08
CA ILE A 142 -20.97 13.02 -2.98
C ILE A 142 -20.50 11.61 -3.39
N THR A 143 -19.66 11.00 -2.54
CA THR A 143 -19.24 9.61 -2.73
C THR A 143 -19.89 8.74 -1.66
N SER A 144 -20.47 7.60 -2.07
CA SER A 144 -20.97 6.60 -1.14
C SER A 144 -20.50 5.22 -1.55
N THR A 145 -20.33 4.34 -0.58
CA THR A 145 -19.99 2.92 -0.78
C THR A 145 -20.94 2.23 -1.76
N LYS A 146 -22.23 2.59 -1.76
CA LYS A 146 -23.21 2.05 -2.73
C LYS A 146 -22.90 2.46 -4.16
N LEU A 147 -22.47 3.70 -4.38
CA LEU A 147 -22.07 4.19 -5.71
C LEU A 147 -20.77 3.53 -6.15
N LEU A 148 -19.78 3.42 -5.26
CA LEU A 148 -18.50 2.78 -5.57
C LEU A 148 -18.67 1.29 -5.88
N LYS A 149 -19.45 0.54 -5.09
CA LYS A 149 -19.75 -0.88 -5.37
C LYS A 149 -20.49 -1.06 -6.70
N ARG A 150 -21.42 -0.16 -7.05
CA ARG A 150 -22.07 -0.17 -8.37
C ARG A 150 -21.05 0.09 -9.49
N LEU A 151 -20.16 1.05 -9.31
CA LEU A 151 -19.13 1.37 -10.29
C LEU A 151 -18.15 0.21 -10.45
N PHE A 152 -17.72 -0.40 -9.35
CA PHE A 152 -16.87 -1.58 -9.31
C PHE A 152 -17.50 -2.76 -10.07
N GLY A 153 -18.78 -3.08 -9.81
CA GLY A 153 -19.49 -4.11 -10.55
C GLY A 153 -19.62 -3.80 -12.05
N ARG A 154 -19.76 -2.53 -12.44
CA ARG A 154 -19.75 -2.12 -13.85
C ARG A 154 -18.37 -2.29 -14.49
N VAL A 155 -17.29 -2.02 -13.76
CA VAL A 155 -15.93 -2.30 -14.24
C VAL A 155 -15.76 -3.79 -14.49
N GLY A 156 -16.17 -4.64 -13.53
CA GLY A 156 -16.11 -6.10 -13.67
C GLY A 156 -16.92 -6.68 -14.84
N GLY A 157 -17.97 -5.98 -15.29
CA GLY A 157 -18.77 -6.36 -16.46
C GLY A 157 -18.35 -5.72 -17.79
N SER A 158 -17.22 -5.00 -17.83
CA SER A 158 -16.78 -4.22 -18.98
C SER A 158 -15.49 -4.77 -19.62
N ARG A 159 -14.94 -4.07 -20.64
CA ARG A 159 -13.61 -4.41 -21.18
C ARG A 159 -12.47 -4.14 -20.19
N CYS A 160 -12.75 -3.48 -19.08
CA CYS A 160 -11.81 -3.19 -18.00
C CYS A 160 -11.88 -4.20 -16.85
N ALA A 161 -12.54 -5.35 -17.02
CA ALA A 161 -12.67 -6.37 -15.98
C ALA A 161 -11.32 -6.83 -15.40
N ASP A 162 -10.25 -6.79 -16.21
CA ASP A 162 -8.89 -7.18 -15.81
C ASP A 162 -7.92 -5.99 -15.67
N ASP A 163 -8.43 -4.75 -15.65
CA ASP A 163 -7.62 -3.54 -15.36
C ASP A 163 -7.37 -3.47 -13.84
N PHE A 164 -6.28 -4.10 -13.38
CA PHE A 164 -5.88 -4.13 -11.96
C PHE A 164 -5.78 -2.71 -11.36
N GLU A 165 -5.16 -1.77 -12.07
CA GLU A 165 -4.97 -0.39 -11.58
C GLU A 165 -6.32 0.29 -11.33
N LEU A 166 -7.27 0.13 -12.26
CA LEU A 166 -8.60 0.72 -12.10
C LEU A 166 -9.36 0.16 -10.90
N HIS A 167 -9.29 -1.16 -10.68
CA HIS A 167 -9.91 -1.79 -9.52
C HIS A 167 -9.27 -1.33 -8.22
N LEU A 168 -7.94 -1.22 -8.20
CA LEU A 168 -7.19 -0.75 -7.04
C LEU A 168 -7.48 0.73 -6.73
N GLU A 169 -7.55 1.60 -7.74
CA GLU A 169 -7.95 3.00 -7.55
C GLU A 169 -9.37 3.10 -6.92
N LEU A 170 -10.32 2.26 -7.36
CA LEU A 170 -11.67 2.20 -6.76
C LEU A 170 -11.65 1.71 -5.32
N ALA A 171 -10.88 0.65 -5.05
CA ALA A 171 -10.73 0.11 -3.71
C ALA A 171 -10.17 1.15 -2.73
N PHE A 172 -9.17 1.94 -3.14
CA PHE A 172 -8.64 3.02 -2.31
C PHE A 172 -9.62 4.19 -2.13
N LEU A 173 -10.51 4.45 -3.10
CA LEU A 173 -11.58 5.43 -2.92
C LEU A 173 -12.61 4.95 -1.88
N ASP A 174 -12.94 3.65 -1.87
CA ASP A 174 -13.85 3.07 -0.87
C ASP A 174 -13.20 3.02 0.52
N LEU A 175 -11.90 2.75 0.57
CA LEU A 175 -11.10 2.79 1.80
C LEU A 175 -11.12 4.17 2.46
N ARG A 176 -11.12 5.26 1.67
CA ARG A 176 -11.28 6.64 2.18
C ARG A 176 -12.65 6.90 2.81
N LEU A 177 -13.64 6.04 2.56
CA LEU A 177 -14.94 6.04 3.23
C LEU A 177 -14.99 5.03 4.39
N HIS A 178 -13.83 4.54 4.84
CA HIS A 178 -13.69 3.56 5.93
C HIS A 178 -14.33 2.20 5.62
N GLN A 179 -14.32 1.80 4.34
CA GLN A 179 -14.88 0.53 3.86
C GLN A 179 -13.78 -0.29 3.17
N PRO A 180 -13.21 -1.32 3.84
CA PRO A 180 -12.13 -2.12 3.28
C PRO A 180 -12.59 -3.21 2.31
N GLU A 181 -13.91 -3.40 2.11
CA GLU A 181 -14.49 -4.54 1.40
C GLU A 181 -14.01 -4.63 -0.05
N LEU A 182 -14.00 -3.52 -0.78
CA LEU A 182 -13.52 -3.52 -2.16
C LEU A 182 -12.02 -3.81 -2.23
N LEU A 183 -11.22 -3.34 -1.27
CA LEU A 183 -9.79 -3.66 -1.23
C LEU A 183 -9.56 -5.15 -0.95
N LYS A 184 -10.33 -5.77 -0.06
CA LYS A 184 -10.31 -7.22 0.16
C LYS A 184 -10.66 -7.99 -1.10
N GLU A 185 -11.68 -7.56 -1.83
CA GLU A 185 -12.08 -8.19 -3.10
C GLU A 185 -10.98 -8.08 -4.17
N VAL A 186 -10.34 -6.91 -4.27
CA VAL A 186 -9.21 -6.69 -5.19
C VAL A 186 -8.01 -7.56 -4.82
N ILE A 187 -7.63 -7.63 -3.55
CA ILE A 187 -6.51 -8.48 -3.10
C ILE A 187 -6.84 -9.96 -3.29
N GLY A 188 -8.09 -10.38 -3.06
CA GLY A 188 -8.54 -11.74 -3.33
C GLY A 188 -8.45 -12.12 -4.81
N LYS A 189 -8.72 -11.17 -5.73
CA LYS A 189 -8.57 -11.38 -7.18
C LYS A 189 -7.10 -11.29 -7.65
N TRP A 190 -6.32 -10.37 -7.08
CA TRP A 190 -4.91 -10.13 -7.41
C TRP A 190 -4.04 -10.09 -6.14
N PRO A 191 -3.63 -11.26 -5.62
CA PRO A 191 -2.82 -11.35 -4.39
C PRO A 191 -1.48 -10.60 -4.50
N GLU A 192 -0.92 -10.46 -5.70
CA GLU A 192 0.28 -9.67 -5.95
C GLU A 192 0.13 -8.18 -5.58
N GLY A 193 -1.10 -7.68 -5.54
CA GLY A 193 -1.41 -6.32 -5.11
C GLY A 193 -1.31 -6.10 -3.60
N GLU A 194 -1.31 -7.16 -2.79
CA GLU A 194 -1.32 -7.09 -1.33
C GLU A 194 -0.11 -6.34 -0.76
N ASP A 195 1.10 -6.71 -1.20
CA ASP A 195 2.34 -6.05 -0.76
C ASP A 195 2.36 -4.57 -1.15
N PHE A 196 1.86 -4.23 -2.35
CA PHE A 196 1.73 -2.83 -2.75
C PHE A 196 0.74 -2.08 -1.85
N ALA A 197 -0.47 -2.61 -1.67
CA ALA A 197 -1.51 -1.99 -0.86
C ALA A 197 -1.06 -1.81 0.60
N GLY A 198 -0.47 -2.85 1.19
CA GLY A 198 0.04 -2.82 2.56
C GLY A 198 1.12 -1.76 2.76
N ARG A 199 2.00 -1.54 1.78
CA ARG A 199 2.98 -0.45 1.84
C ARG A 199 2.35 0.93 1.82
N VAL A 200 1.36 1.13 0.95
CA VAL A 200 0.65 2.42 0.85
C VAL A 200 -0.06 2.72 2.17
N ILE A 201 -0.77 1.73 2.72
CA ILE A 201 -1.46 1.85 4.01
C ILE A 201 -0.46 2.09 5.15
N LEU A 202 0.65 1.35 5.19
CA LEU A 202 1.70 1.57 6.20
C LEU A 202 2.25 3.00 6.14
N SER A 203 2.55 3.51 4.94
CA SER A 203 3.01 4.89 4.76
C SER A 203 1.97 5.91 5.26
N GLU A 204 0.70 5.73 4.92
CA GLU A 204 -0.40 6.59 5.37
C GLU A 204 -0.53 6.57 6.91
N ILE A 205 -0.47 5.39 7.53
CA ILE A 205 -0.52 5.24 8.99
C ILE A 205 0.65 5.98 9.64
N VAL A 206 1.87 5.81 9.12
CA VAL A 206 3.05 6.54 9.63
C VAL A 206 2.84 8.05 9.55
N GLU A 207 2.35 8.56 8.42
CA GLU A 207 2.10 10.00 8.23
C GLU A 207 1.03 10.55 9.20
N ARG A 208 -0.04 9.80 9.45
CA ARG A 208 -1.06 10.14 10.44
C ARG A 208 -0.51 10.19 11.87
N LEU A 209 0.34 9.23 12.21
CA LEU A 209 0.93 9.08 13.53
C LEU A 209 2.04 10.09 13.84
N ASP A 210 2.70 10.64 12.82
CA ASP A 210 3.73 11.68 12.94
C ASP A 210 3.13 13.10 13.06
N GLY A 211 1.79 13.22 13.05
CA GLY A 211 1.10 14.50 13.23
C GLY A 211 1.22 15.46 12.04
N ARG A 212 1.74 15.01 10.89
CA ARG A 212 1.94 15.85 9.69
C ARG A 212 0.66 16.10 8.89
N THR A 213 -0.41 15.35 9.15
CA THR A 213 -1.74 15.59 8.60
C THR A 213 -2.52 16.59 9.44
N VAL A 214 -3.01 17.64 8.77
CA VAL A 214 -3.81 18.74 9.33
C VAL A 214 -5.00 18.20 10.12
N GLU A 215 -5.21 18.80 11.30
CA GLU A 215 -6.24 18.46 12.27
C GLU A 215 -7.64 18.47 11.62
N GLY A 216 -8.29 17.31 11.58
CA GLY A 216 -9.74 17.24 11.50
C GLY A 216 -10.37 17.56 12.87
N PRO A 217 -11.57 18.13 12.92
CA PRO A 217 -12.21 18.59 14.15
C PRO A 217 -12.58 17.47 15.16
N ASP A 218 -12.54 16.19 14.77
CA ASP A 218 -12.85 15.05 15.63
C ASP A 218 -11.57 14.24 15.92
N GLY A 219 -11.06 14.39 17.15
CA GLY A 219 -9.68 14.09 17.56
C GLY A 219 -9.27 12.62 17.74
N ASP A 220 -9.63 11.70 16.85
CA ASP A 220 -9.00 10.37 16.80
C ASP A 220 -8.65 9.96 15.35
N LYS A 221 -7.44 10.33 14.92
CA LYS A 221 -6.90 10.02 13.57
C LYS A 221 -6.84 8.51 13.25
N MET A 222 -7.03 7.66 14.27
CA MET A 222 -6.95 6.20 14.15
C MET A 222 -8.31 5.51 14.22
N ALA A 223 -9.40 6.23 14.55
CA ALA A 223 -10.78 5.69 14.59
C ALA A 223 -11.26 5.16 13.23
N ASP A 224 -10.64 5.67 12.17
CA ASP A 224 -10.98 5.47 10.77
C ASP A 224 -10.26 4.30 10.09
N ILE A 225 -9.31 3.67 10.78
CA ILE A 225 -8.53 2.53 10.26
C ILE A 225 -9.26 1.23 10.61
N SER A 226 -9.44 0.35 9.64
CA SER A 226 -10.00 -0.99 9.85
C SER A 226 -8.93 -1.97 10.38
N ILE A 227 -9.38 -3.07 10.99
CA ILE A 227 -8.48 -4.17 11.43
C ILE A 227 -7.66 -4.70 10.24
N PHE A 228 -8.32 -4.85 9.08
CA PHE A 228 -7.70 -5.30 7.85
C PHE A 228 -6.54 -4.40 7.40
N GLU A 229 -6.72 -3.07 7.47
CA GLU A 229 -5.65 -2.12 7.15
C GLU A 229 -4.47 -2.22 8.12
N ALA A 230 -4.74 -2.37 9.42
CA ALA A 230 -3.70 -2.55 10.43
C ALA A 230 -2.88 -3.83 10.19
N GLU A 231 -3.54 -4.93 9.79
CA GLU A 231 -2.90 -6.20 9.46
C GLU A 231 -2.07 -6.11 8.17
N LEU A 232 -2.60 -5.50 7.11
CA LEU A 232 -1.84 -5.23 5.89
C LEU A 232 -0.60 -4.37 6.16
N ALA A 233 -0.72 -3.35 7.00
CA ALA A 233 0.40 -2.51 7.39
C ALA A 233 1.46 -3.29 8.18
N ALA A 234 1.03 -4.17 9.10
CA ALA A 234 1.94 -5.04 9.86
C ALA A 234 2.68 -6.02 8.95
N LYS A 235 2.00 -6.64 7.97
CA LYS A 235 2.66 -7.49 6.96
C LYS A 235 3.70 -6.72 6.16
N ALA A 236 3.36 -5.52 5.68
CA ALA A 236 4.29 -4.69 4.94
C ALA A 236 5.50 -4.27 5.79
N ALA A 237 5.29 -3.96 7.08
CA ALA A 237 6.36 -3.63 8.01
C ALA A 237 7.32 -4.81 8.22
N ARG A 238 6.77 -6.03 8.38
CA ARG A 238 7.56 -7.27 8.48
C ARG A 238 8.46 -7.47 7.26
N GLN A 239 7.95 -7.24 6.05
CA GLN A 239 8.70 -7.42 4.81
C GLN A 239 9.77 -6.35 4.54
N LYS A 240 9.60 -5.12 5.03
CA LYS A 240 10.53 -3.98 4.77
C LYS A 240 11.58 -3.74 5.85
N GLY A 241 11.61 -4.60 6.86
CA GLY A 241 12.48 -4.47 8.03
C GLY A 241 11.71 -3.89 9.20
N VAL A 242 11.19 -4.81 10.02
CA VAL A 242 10.26 -4.54 11.12
C VAL A 242 10.77 -3.50 12.12
N GLU A 243 12.08 -3.47 12.37
CA GLU A 243 12.75 -2.54 13.29
C GLU A 243 12.50 -1.06 12.95
N LYS A 244 12.37 -0.72 11.66
CA LYS A 244 12.13 0.66 11.20
C LYS A 244 10.73 1.17 11.58
N TYR A 245 9.80 0.27 11.86
CA TYR A 245 8.39 0.55 12.06
C TYR A 245 7.93 0.29 13.49
N ARG A 246 8.88 0.16 14.44
CA ARG A 246 8.59 -0.12 15.85
C ARG A 246 7.58 0.85 16.47
N GLU A 247 7.80 2.16 16.35
CA GLU A 247 6.92 3.15 16.95
C GLU A 247 5.50 3.13 16.33
N PRO A 248 5.32 3.12 15.00
CA PRO A 248 4.01 2.91 14.38
C PRO A 248 3.28 1.65 14.87
N LEU A 249 3.99 0.51 14.96
CA LEU A 249 3.43 -0.75 15.43
C LEU A 249 2.98 -0.67 16.89
N VAL A 250 3.76 -0.05 17.77
CA VAL A 250 3.36 0.20 19.17
C VAL A 250 2.10 1.04 19.24
N LYS A 251 2.02 2.11 18.44
CA LYS A 251 0.84 3.00 18.40
C LYS A 251 -0.40 2.23 17.95
N LEU A 252 -0.29 1.32 16.98
CA LEU A 252 -1.38 0.39 16.63
C LEU A 252 -1.77 -0.50 17.81
N CYS A 253 -0.80 -1.13 18.48
CA CYS A 253 -1.07 -2.01 19.62
C CYS A 253 -1.67 -1.30 20.85
N ARG A 254 -1.61 0.02 20.95
CA ARG A 254 -2.30 0.77 22.02
C ARG A 254 -3.82 0.81 21.84
N ILE A 255 -4.30 0.56 20.62
CA ILE A 255 -5.72 0.55 20.29
C ILE A 255 -6.21 -0.90 20.38
N GLU A 256 -7.14 -1.17 21.30
CA GLU A 256 -7.59 -2.53 21.64
C GLU A 256 -8.02 -3.35 20.43
N ARG A 257 -8.85 -2.79 19.53
CA ARG A 257 -9.33 -3.49 18.33
C ARG A 257 -8.23 -3.89 17.33
N PHE A 258 -7.04 -3.29 17.40
CA PHE A 258 -5.92 -3.62 16.50
C PHE A 258 -4.94 -4.61 17.13
N GLN A 259 -5.20 -5.10 18.34
CA GLN A 259 -4.37 -6.09 19.01
C GLN A 259 -4.62 -7.50 18.46
N THR A 260 -4.57 -7.66 17.13
CA THR A 260 -4.69 -8.98 16.50
C THR A 260 -3.40 -9.77 16.67
N GLY A 261 -3.50 -11.10 16.53
CA GLY A 261 -2.33 -12.00 16.61
C GLY A 261 -1.18 -11.53 15.72
N LEU A 262 -1.48 -11.13 14.48
CA LEU A 262 -0.50 -10.65 13.49
C LEU A 262 0.16 -9.33 13.89
N VAL A 263 -0.62 -8.31 14.27
CA VAL A 263 -0.08 -6.99 14.64
C VAL A 263 0.82 -7.13 15.88
N LEU A 264 0.39 -7.89 16.89
CA LEU A 264 1.17 -8.16 18.09
C LEU A 264 2.44 -8.96 17.77
N TYR A 265 2.35 -9.97 16.89
CA TYR A 265 3.49 -10.80 16.48
C TYR A 265 4.57 -9.97 15.80
N VAL A 266 4.19 -9.16 14.80
CA VAL A 266 5.12 -8.28 14.09
C VAL A 266 5.70 -7.24 15.05
N THR A 267 4.91 -6.73 15.99
CA THR A 267 5.42 -5.82 17.03
C THR A 267 6.45 -6.52 17.92
N ALA A 268 6.23 -7.77 18.31
CA ALA A 268 7.22 -8.55 19.07
C ALA A 268 8.55 -8.69 18.30
N GLN A 269 8.47 -8.99 17.00
CA GLN A 269 9.64 -9.04 16.13
C GLN A 269 10.39 -7.71 16.08
N ALA A 270 9.68 -6.57 16.06
CA ALA A 270 10.25 -5.22 16.07
C ALA A 270 11.04 -4.85 17.34
N PHE A 271 10.91 -5.64 18.41
CA PHE A 271 11.57 -5.40 19.69
C PHE A 271 12.57 -6.49 20.05
N ALA A 272 12.58 -7.61 19.32
CA ALA A 272 13.26 -8.85 19.72
C ALA A 272 14.75 -8.63 20.03
N GLU A 273 15.42 -7.76 19.28
CA GLU A 273 16.84 -7.44 19.48
C GLU A 273 17.07 -6.24 20.41
N SER A 274 16.20 -5.23 20.39
CA SER A 274 16.45 -3.96 21.11
C SER A 274 15.90 -3.88 22.53
N ALA A 275 14.80 -4.59 22.81
CA ALA A 275 14.18 -4.66 24.13
C ALA A 275 13.55 -6.05 24.28
N PRO A 276 14.37 -7.11 24.39
CA PRO A 276 13.92 -8.50 24.41
C PRO A 276 12.81 -8.79 25.44
N ALA A 277 12.89 -8.19 26.63
CA ALA A 277 11.87 -8.34 27.67
C ALA A 277 10.48 -7.83 27.23
N VAL A 278 10.43 -6.73 26.48
CA VAL A 278 9.19 -6.17 25.93
C VAL A 278 8.65 -7.05 24.80
N ALA A 279 9.53 -7.57 23.95
CA ALA A 279 9.16 -8.49 22.88
C ALA A 279 8.50 -9.77 23.41
N VAL A 280 8.99 -10.32 24.53
CA VAL A 280 8.38 -11.49 25.18
C VAL A 280 6.90 -11.26 25.52
N GLU A 281 6.57 -10.10 26.08
CA GLU A 281 5.17 -9.79 26.42
C GLU A 281 4.28 -9.66 25.17
N TYR A 282 4.81 -9.09 24.08
CA TYR A 282 4.09 -9.06 22.81
C TYR A 282 3.91 -10.47 22.20
N TYR A 283 4.91 -11.35 22.27
CA TYR A 283 4.75 -12.75 21.85
C TYR A 283 3.68 -13.46 22.65
N ARG A 284 3.65 -13.27 23.97
CA ARG A 284 2.63 -13.85 24.85
C ARG A 284 1.23 -13.40 24.45
N ARG A 285 1.03 -12.09 24.29
CA ARG A 285 -0.25 -11.50 23.88
C ARG A 285 -0.66 -11.93 22.47
N SER A 286 0.30 -12.02 21.55
CA SER A 286 0.08 -12.50 20.18
C SER A 286 -0.40 -13.95 20.16
N ALA A 287 0.26 -14.84 20.92
CA ALA A 287 -0.15 -16.23 21.05
C ALA A 287 -1.56 -16.37 21.67
N LEU A 288 -1.87 -15.57 22.70
CA LEU A 288 -3.20 -15.55 23.30
C LEU A 288 -4.27 -15.10 22.30
N ALA A 289 -4.03 -13.98 21.60
CA ALA A 289 -4.94 -13.48 20.58
C ALA A 289 -5.16 -14.51 19.45
N GLN A 290 -4.10 -15.19 19.01
CA GLN A 290 -4.19 -16.22 17.97
C GLN A 290 -4.93 -17.48 18.45
N GLN A 291 -4.92 -17.76 19.75
CA GLN A 291 -5.67 -18.86 20.36
C GLN A 291 -7.16 -18.53 20.49
N GLU A 292 -7.50 -17.31 20.88
CA GLU A 292 -8.88 -16.85 21.06
C GLU A 292 -9.58 -16.61 19.72
N GLN A 293 -8.86 -16.02 18.77
CA GLN A 293 -9.36 -15.72 17.45
C GLN A 293 -8.24 -15.98 16.43
N LYS A 294 -8.26 -17.19 15.84
CA LYS A 294 -7.32 -17.56 14.79
C LYS A 294 -7.49 -16.62 13.60
N GLY A 295 -6.51 -15.74 13.40
CA GLY A 295 -6.48 -14.86 12.24
C GLY A 295 -6.02 -15.64 11.01
N ASP A 296 -6.75 -15.51 9.90
CA ASP A 296 -6.41 -16.14 8.62
C ASP A 296 -5.06 -15.65 8.07
N GLU A 297 -4.66 -14.45 8.47
CA GLU A 297 -3.48 -13.76 7.94
C GLU A 297 -2.16 -14.10 8.64
N LEU A 298 -2.22 -14.80 9.78
CA LEU A 298 -1.05 -15.29 10.50
C LEU A 298 -0.99 -16.82 10.42
N GLU A 299 -0.16 -17.31 9.50
CA GLU A 299 0.05 -18.75 9.27
C GLU A 299 0.77 -19.48 10.42
N ILE A 300 1.12 -18.78 11.49
CA ILE A 300 1.83 -19.32 12.64
C ILE A 300 0.83 -19.66 13.74
N GLU A 301 0.81 -20.93 14.17
CA GLU A 301 -0.04 -21.37 15.27
C GLU A 301 0.38 -20.72 16.60
N ALA A 302 -0.59 -20.53 17.51
CA ALA A 302 -0.37 -19.93 18.83
C ALA A 302 0.78 -20.61 19.61
N VAL A 303 0.87 -21.93 19.52
CA VAL A 303 1.95 -22.73 20.16
C VAL A 303 3.34 -22.36 19.66
N GLU A 304 3.49 -22.10 18.37
CA GLU A 304 4.78 -21.75 17.78
C GLU A 304 5.17 -20.30 18.09
N ILE A 305 4.19 -19.39 18.14
CA ILE A 305 4.40 -18.02 18.62
C ILE A 305 4.89 -18.05 20.08
N ALA A 306 4.23 -18.84 20.93
CA ALA A 306 4.64 -18.95 22.33
C ALA A 306 6.01 -19.62 22.49
N LYS A 307 6.34 -20.59 21.64
CA LYS A 307 7.67 -21.22 21.60
C LYS A 307 8.76 -20.18 21.32
N GLN A 308 8.53 -19.30 20.34
CA GLN A 308 9.47 -18.21 20.02
C GLN A 308 9.63 -17.25 21.21
N GLY A 309 8.52 -16.85 21.85
CA GLY A 309 8.55 -16.02 23.05
C GLY A 309 9.27 -16.70 24.22
N ALA A 310 9.06 -18.00 24.46
CA ALA A 310 9.73 -18.76 25.53
C ALA A 310 11.25 -18.86 25.33
N ARG A 311 11.69 -19.11 24.09
CA ARG A 311 13.12 -19.10 23.73
C ARG A 311 13.75 -17.73 23.97
N LEU A 312 13.06 -16.66 23.58
CA LEU A 312 13.54 -15.30 23.83
C LEU A 312 13.59 -15.01 25.33
N ALA A 313 12.54 -15.35 26.08
CA ALA A 313 12.44 -15.09 27.51
C ALA A 313 13.55 -15.80 28.31
N HIS A 314 13.89 -17.03 27.93
CA HIS A 314 15.04 -17.72 28.50
C HIS A 314 16.36 -16.96 28.24
N ARG A 315 16.59 -16.48 27.01
CA ARG A 315 17.77 -15.68 26.67
C ARG A 315 17.83 -14.41 27.54
N VAL A 316 16.72 -13.68 27.65
CA VAL A 316 16.63 -12.47 28.48
C VAL A 316 16.99 -12.77 29.93
N TYR A 317 16.47 -13.85 30.51
CA TYR A 317 16.78 -14.25 31.87
C TYR A 317 18.25 -14.62 32.08
N TYR A 318 18.87 -15.28 31.11
CA TYR A 318 20.27 -15.66 31.18
C TYR A 318 21.20 -14.44 31.18
N GLU A 319 20.87 -13.43 30.37
CA GLU A 319 21.61 -12.17 30.29
C GLU A 319 21.33 -11.27 31.50
N GLU A 320 20.07 -11.20 31.93
CA GLU A 320 19.59 -10.34 33.01
C GLU A 320 18.65 -11.11 33.95
N PRO A 321 19.17 -11.70 35.05
CA PRO A 321 18.38 -12.49 35.99
C PRO A 321 17.23 -11.73 36.68
N SER A 322 17.23 -10.39 36.64
CA SER A 322 16.13 -9.53 37.09
C SER A 322 14.82 -9.78 36.32
N HIS A 323 14.90 -10.26 35.07
CA HIS A 323 13.73 -10.59 34.24
C HIS A 323 13.15 -11.99 34.48
N ARG A 324 13.52 -12.64 35.59
CA ARG A 324 13.04 -13.98 35.97
C ARG A 324 11.52 -14.14 35.88
N GLY A 325 10.75 -13.16 36.38
CA GLY A 325 9.29 -13.23 36.38
C GLY A 325 8.70 -13.34 34.97
N ILE A 326 9.24 -12.57 34.02
CA ILE A 326 8.80 -12.59 32.61
C ILE A 326 9.14 -13.94 31.97
N ALA A 327 10.34 -14.46 32.23
CA ALA A 327 10.77 -15.77 31.73
C ALA A 327 9.93 -16.91 32.29
N GLY A 328 9.69 -16.93 33.61
CA GLY A 328 8.83 -17.92 34.25
C GLY A 328 7.41 -17.92 33.69
N GLN A 329 6.79 -16.75 33.54
CA GLN A 329 5.43 -16.61 33.00
C GLN A 329 5.33 -17.06 31.55
N MET A 330 6.28 -16.64 30.69
CA MET A 330 6.25 -16.99 29.28
C MET A 330 6.49 -18.48 29.04
N ILE A 331 7.46 -19.07 29.74
CA ILE A 331 7.78 -20.49 29.58
C ILE A 331 6.66 -21.36 30.15
N ASP A 332 6.09 -21.01 31.31
CA ASP A 332 4.91 -21.68 31.86
C ASP A 332 3.72 -21.62 30.89
N TYR A 333 3.45 -20.44 30.31
CA TYR A 333 2.41 -20.28 29.30
C TYR A 333 2.64 -21.18 28.07
N TYR A 334 3.86 -21.22 27.53
CA TYR A 334 4.19 -22.12 26.43
C TYR A 334 3.98 -23.59 26.79
N CYS A 335 4.47 -24.03 27.96
CA CYS A 335 4.30 -25.40 28.44
C CYS A 335 2.82 -25.79 28.54
N LYS A 336 1.97 -24.88 29.04
CA LYS A 336 0.52 -25.11 29.15
C LYS A 336 -0.16 -25.31 27.80
N ILE A 337 0.17 -24.48 26.80
CA ILE A 337 -0.52 -24.56 25.50
C ILE A 337 0.05 -25.65 24.58
N ALA A 338 1.32 -26.02 24.75
CA ALA A 338 1.94 -27.09 23.96
C ALA A 338 1.57 -28.49 24.47
N GLY A 339 1.18 -28.64 25.74
CA GLY A 339 0.74 -29.91 26.31
C GLY A 339 1.83 -30.99 26.25
N ASP A 340 1.55 -32.10 25.57
CA ASP A 340 2.53 -33.18 25.37
C ASP A 340 3.54 -32.87 24.24
N GLY A 341 3.30 -31.85 23.43
CA GLY A 341 4.16 -31.42 22.32
C GLY A 341 5.20 -30.37 22.70
N VAL A 342 5.52 -30.23 24.00
CA VAL A 342 6.50 -29.25 24.48
C VAL A 342 7.89 -29.60 23.96
N ASP A 343 8.62 -28.59 23.49
CA ASP A 343 10.03 -28.72 23.13
C ASP A 343 10.85 -29.08 24.39
N GLU A 344 11.43 -30.29 24.40
CA GLU A 344 12.21 -30.84 25.52
C GLU A 344 13.31 -29.90 25.98
N THR A 345 13.91 -29.13 25.07
CA THR A 345 14.95 -28.16 25.42
C THR A 345 14.37 -27.05 26.27
N ILE A 346 13.22 -26.49 25.87
CA ILE A 346 12.54 -25.44 26.64
C ILE A 346 12.05 -25.99 27.99
N GLN A 347 11.57 -27.23 28.01
CA GLN A 347 11.13 -27.89 29.24
C GLN A 347 12.26 -28.11 30.24
N TYR A 348 13.44 -28.52 29.76
CA TYR A 348 14.66 -28.60 30.57
C TYR A 348 15.08 -27.23 31.12
N LEU A 349 15.03 -26.19 30.28
CA LEU A 349 15.33 -24.82 30.70
C LEU A 349 14.34 -24.31 31.77
N TYR A 350 13.06 -24.70 31.65
CA TYR A 350 12.04 -24.39 32.65
C TYR A 350 12.35 -25.05 34.00
N ALA A 351 12.72 -26.33 34.01
CA ALA A 351 13.10 -27.04 35.23
C ALA A 351 14.29 -26.37 35.93
N ARG A 352 15.29 -25.88 35.17
CA ARG A 352 16.41 -25.12 35.75
C ARG A 352 15.95 -23.82 36.40
N LEU A 353 15.03 -23.09 35.75
CA LEU A 353 14.47 -21.86 36.29
C LEU A 353 13.69 -22.13 37.59
N LEU A 354 12.88 -23.19 37.63
CA LEU A 354 12.12 -23.62 38.82
C LEU A 354 13.04 -23.99 40.00
N ILE A 355 14.16 -24.68 39.75
CA ILE A 355 15.17 -24.96 40.80
C ILE A 355 15.72 -23.65 41.38
N GLY A 356 16.04 -22.69 40.52
CA GLY A 356 16.50 -21.35 40.93
C GLY A 356 15.46 -20.53 41.71
N GLU A 357 14.19 -20.93 41.65
CA GLU A 357 13.08 -20.36 42.42
C GLU A 357 12.76 -21.14 43.71
N GLY A 358 13.51 -22.19 44.03
CA GLY A 358 13.23 -23.06 45.18
C GLY A 358 12.06 -24.03 44.94
N ARG A 359 11.54 -24.12 43.71
CA ARG A 359 10.46 -25.04 43.29
C ARG A 359 11.04 -26.36 42.79
N GLY A 360 11.99 -26.92 43.53
CA GLY A 360 12.74 -28.11 43.12
C GLY A 360 11.88 -29.35 42.91
N GLY A 361 10.78 -29.50 43.67
CA GLY A 361 9.84 -30.62 43.48
C GLY A 361 9.20 -30.63 42.10
N GLU A 362 8.68 -29.48 41.66
CA GLU A 362 8.08 -29.31 40.33
C GLU A 362 9.10 -29.49 39.20
N ALA A 363 10.33 -29.00 39.42
CA ALA A 363 11.42 -29.20 38.48
C ALA A 363 11.77 -30.69 38.29
N ILE A 364 11.78 -31.48 39.38
CA ILE A 364 12.04 -32.93 39.32
C ILE A 364 10.92 -33.65 38.54
N GLU A 365 9.66 -33.27 38.76
CA GLU A 365 8.54 -33.85 37.99
C GLU A 365 8.66 -33.54 36.51
N LEU A 366 9.04 -32.31 36.15
CA LEU A 366 9.32 -31.91 34.77
C LEU A 366 10.48 -32.71 34.16
N LEU A 367 11.59 -32.87 34.88
CA LEU A 367 12.74 -33.63 34.42
C LEU A 367 12.43 -35.12 34.21
N ARG A 368 11.54 -35.70 35.02
CA ARG A 368 11.08 -37.10 34.86
C ARG A 368 10.20 -37.31 33.64
N LYS A 369 9.54 -36.25 33.13
CA LYS A 369 8.70 -36.34 31.92
C LYS A 369 9.51 -36.31 30.62
N ILE A 370 10.73 -35.79 30.66
CA ILE A 370 11.61 -35.65 29.49
C ILE A 370 12.77 -36.66 29.45
N ALA A 371 12.90 -37.50 30.48
CA ALA A 371 13.88 -38.59 30.58
C ALA A 371 13.22 -39.92 30.24
#